data_AF-A0A356TMG5-F1
#
_entry.id   AF-A0A356TMG5-F1
#
_cell.length_a   1.000
_cell.length_b   1.000
_cell.length_c   1.000
_cell.angle_alpha   90.00
_cell.angle_beta   90.00
_cell.angle_gamma   90.00
#
_symmetry.space_group_name_H-M   'P 1'
#
loop_
_entity.id
_entity.type
_entity.pdbx_description
1 polymer ?
#
loop_
_entity_poly.entity_id
_entity_poly.type
_entity_poly.pdbx_seq_one_letter_code
_entity_poly.pdbx_strand_id
1 'polypeptide(L)'
;MGLLPRRAAALAVCVAAVALGCGYRGPVPDAPNLTQRLYGELLSYATEHLECPRESITHAYQDTGAHRMSGCGRRVDYFLACTSTCEWLPAPLEAAAFTLGCSVDQIAVRQLSDDRRGATGCGGRITYLAICDMATCSWVQEGSTAATESRRAAEQQRQLY
;
A
#
# COMPACT_ATOMS: atom_id res chain seq x y z
N MET A 1 68.24 -14.88 3.50
CA MET A 1 67.60 -15.88 2.61
C MET A 1 67.01 -16.96 3.51
N GLY A 2 65.74 -17.35 3.58
CA GLY A 2 64.46 -16.93 2.97
C GLY A 2 63.35 -17.34 3.97
N LEU A 3 62.38 -16.45 4.22
CA LEU A 3 60.97 -16.49 3.76
C LEU A 3 60.10 -17.64 4.33
N LEU A 4 59.15 -17.21 5.16
CA LEU A 4 58.05 -17.90 5.84
C LEU A 4 57.19 -18.81 4.92
N PRO A 5 56.63 -19.92 5.42
CA PRO A 5 55.64 -20.69 4.67
C PRO A 5 54.20 -20.18 4.92
N ARG A 6 53.55 -19.93 3.78
CA ARG A 6 52.17 -20.30 3.44
C ARG A 6 51.04 -19.77 4.35
N ARG A 7 50.56 -18.59 3.96
CA ARG A 7 49.20 -18.10 4.26
C ARG A 7 48.18 -19.14 3.78
N ALA A 8 47.42 -19.72 4.71
CA ALA A 8 46.22 -20.47 4.41
C ALA A 8 45.18 -19.50 3.81
N ALA A 9 44.85 -19.69 2.54
CA ALA A 9 43.75 -19.00 1.90
C ALA A 9 42.45 -19.52 2.50
N ALA A 10 41.84 -18.74 3.39
CA ALA A 10 40.48 -18.98 3.85
C ALA A 10 39.54 -18.70 2.66
N LEU A 11 39.05 -19.78 2.04
CA LEU A 11 37.98 -19.75 1.05
C LEU A 11 36.72 -19.21 1.72
N ALA A 12 36.41 -17.94 1.45
CA ALA A 12 35.13 -17.34 1.79
C ALA A 12 34.05 -18.02 0.92
N VAL A 13 33.30 -18.93 1.54
CA VAL A 13 32.08 -19.49 0.94
C VAL A 13 31.02 -18.38 0.99
N CYS A 14 30.87 -17.66 -0.12
CA CYS A 14 29.71 -16.79 -0.34
C CYS A 14 28.47 -17.68 -0.48
N VAL A 15 27.73 -17.86 0.62
CA VAL A 15 26.38 -18.42 0.56
C VAL A 15 25.49 -17.36 -0.07
N ALA A 16 25.26 -17.47 -1.37
CA ALA A 16 24.19 -16.75 -2.04
C ALA A 16 22.85 -17.30 -1.52
N ALA A 17 22.29 -16.65 -0.50
CA ALA A 17 20.92 -16.90 -0.08
C ALA A 17 20.00 -16.43 -1.21
N VAL A 18 19.57 -17.38 -2.04
CA VAL A 18 18.49 -17.16 -3.00
C VAL A 18 17.24 -16.90 -2.16
N ALA A 19 16.88 -15.62 -2.01
CA ALA A 19 15.62 -15.20 -1.41
C ALA A 19 14.48 -15.55 -2.38
N LEU A 20 14.15 -16.85 -2.48
CA LEU A 20 12.85 -17.28 -2.98
C LEU A 20 11.83 -16.72 -2.01
N GLY A 21 11.12 -15.67 -2.41
CA GLY A 21 10.19 -14.93 -1.57
C GLY A 21 9.28 -15.86 -0.78
N CYS A 22 9.57 -16.00 0.51
CA CYS A 22 8.69 -16.69 1.44
C CYS A 22 7.43 -15.84 1.57
N GLY A 23 6.42 -16.14 0.77
CA GLY A 23 5.07 -15.61 0.97
C GLY A 23 4.67 -15.81 2.44
N TYR A 24 3.90 -14.87 2.99
CA TYR A 24 3.50 -14.91 4.39
C TYR A 24 2.76 -16.23 4.70
N ARG A 25 3.23 -16.99 5.71
CA ARG A 25 2.69 -18.30 6.13
C ARG A 25 2.05 -18.28 7.53
N GLY A 26 1.78 -17.10 8.08
CA GLY A 26 1.12 -16.97 9.37
C GLY A 26 -0.41 -16.96 9.28
N PRO A 27 -1.10 -16.86 10.43
CA PRO A 27 -2.55 -16.71 10.47
C PRO A 27 -2.98 -15.42 9.80
N VAL A 28 -4.01 -15.49 8.96
CA VAL A 28 -4.63 -14.31 8.36
C VAL A 28 -5.66 -13.76 9.36
N PRO A 29 -5.64 -12.45 9.68
CA PRO A 29 -6.66 -11.85 10.51
C PRO A 29 -8.06 -12.02 9.90
N ASP A 30 -9.06 -12.21 10.76
CA ASP A 30 -10.45 -12.27 10.31
C ASP A 30 -10.90 -10.87 9.84
N ALA A 31 -11.06 -10.72 8.53
CA ALA A 31 -11.50 -9.48 7.91
C ALA A 31 -12.17 -9.77 6.55
N PRO A 32 -13.18 -8.97 6.16
CA PRO A 32 -13.87 -9.14 4.88
C PRO A 32 -12.89 -9.12 3.70
N ASN A 33 -13.04 -10.11 2.80
CA ASN A 33 -12.30 -10.21 1.53
C ASN A 33 -10.77 -10.23 1.66
N LEU A 34 -10.22 -10.54 2.84
CA LEU A 34 -8.78 -10.58 3.08
C LEU A 34 -8.24 -12.00 2.91
N THR A 35 -7.58 -12.27 1.78
CA THR A 35 -6.91 -13.55 1.54
C THR A 35 -5.48 -13.58 2.10
N GLN A 36 -4.90 -14.77 2.25
CA GLN A 36 -3.50 -14.91 2.69
C GLN A 36 -2.51 -14.16 1.79
N ARG A 37 -2.75 -14.17 0.47
CA ARG A 37 -1.94 -13.43 -0.50
C ARG A 37 -2.06 -11.92 -0.25
N LEU A 38 -3.28 -11.41 -0.20
CA LEU A 38 -3.54 -9.98 -0.01
C LEU A 38 -2.98 -9.48 1.33
N TYR A 39 -3.12 -10.26 2.39
CA TYR A 39 -2.54 -9.91 3.69
C TYR A 39 -1.01 -9.94 3.68
N GLY A 40 -0.41 -10.91 2.99
CA GLY A 40 1.04 -10.96 2.80
C GLY A 40 1.57 -9.73 2.07
N GLU A 41 0.89 -9.30 1.00
CA GLU A 41 1.19 -8.08 0.24
C GLU A 41 1.03 -6.83 1.12
N LEU A 42 -0.09 -6.70 1.84
CA LEU A 42 -0.34 -5.60 2.79
C LEU A 42 0.78 -5.50 3.84
N LEU A 43 1.15 -6.64 4.43
CA LEU A 43 2.12 -6.68 5.49
C LEU A 43 3.53 -6.34 4.98
N SER A 44 3.90 -6.78 3.77
CA SER A 44 5.15 -6.37 3.14
C SER A 44 5.15 -4.86 2.84
N TYR A 45 4.08 -4.35 2.23
CA TYR A 45 3.94 -2.93 1.93
C TYR A 45 3.99 -2.06 3.20
N ALA A 46 3.30 -2.48 4.26
CA ALA A 46 3.31 -1.79 5.55
C ALA A 46 4.66 -1.86 6.26
N THR A 47 5.42 -2.96 6.13
CA THR A 47 6.78 -3.10 6.68
C THR A 47 7.70 -2.02 6.10
N GLU A 48 7.66 -1.85 4.78
CA GLU A 48 8.43 -0.84 4.07
C GLU A 48 7.93 0.57 4.39
N HIS A 49 6.62 0.81 4.27
CA HIS A 49 6.04 2.15 4.44
C HIS A 49 6.13 2.67 5.89
N LEU A 50 5.95 1.79 6.89
CA LEU A 50 6.09 2.15 8.30
C LEU A 50 7.55 2.15 8.78
N GLU A 51 8.50 1.64 7.97
CA GLU A 51 9.90 1.41 8.35
C GLU A 51 9.99 0.59 9.65
N CYS A 52 9.15 -0.45 9.75
CA CYS A 52 8.96 -1.20 10.98
C CYS A 52 9.08 -2.71 10.71
N PRO A 53 9.84 -3.47 11.51
CA PRO A 53 9.95 -4.91 11.34
C PRO A 53 8.57 -5.58 11.35
N ARG A 54 8.39 -6.56 10.46
CA ARG A 54 7.11 -7.26 10.24
C ARG A 54 6.49 -7.77 11.54
N GLU A 55 7.30 -8.36 12.43
CA GLU A 55 6.91 -8.92 13.71
C GLU A 55 6.40 -7.88 14.72
N SER A 56 6.71 -6.60 14.49
CA SER A 56 6.29 -5.47 15.32
C SER A 56 5.06 -4.74 14.75
N ILE A 57 4.51 -5.24 13.63
CA ILE A 57 3.31 -4.68 13.02
C ILE A 57 2.07 -5.45 13.47
N THR A 58 1.08 -4.70 13.92
CA THR A 58 -0.26 -5.20 14.27
C THR A 58 -1.27 -4.76 13.22
N HIS A 59 -2.29 -5.57 13.01
CA HIS A 59 -3.38 -5.32 12.05
C HIS A 59 -4.71 -5.18 12.79
N ALA A 60 -5.55 -4.26 12.32
CA ALA A 60 -6.95 -4.17 12.70
C ALA A 60 -7.81 -3.76 11.50
N TYR A 61 -8.91 -4.46 11.25
CA TYR A 61 -9.92 -4.03 10.29
C TYR A 61 -10.76 -2.87 10.86
N GLN A 62 -11.18 -1.95 10.01
CA GLN A 62 -12.07 -0.84 10.35
C GLN A 62 -13.35 -0.98 9.51
N ASP A 63 -14.52 -0.68 10.11
CA ASP A 63 -15.82 -0.73 9.42
C ASP A 63 -15.94 0.25 8.24
N THR A 64 -14.95 1.11 8.04
CA THR A 64 -14.79 1.99 6.88
C THR A 64 -14.23 1.28 5.65
N GLY A 65 -13.86 0.00 5.75
CA GLY A 65 -13.16 -0.77 4.71
C GLY A 65 -11.63 -0.62 4.77
N ALA A 66 -11.10 0.05 5.79
CA ALA A 66 -9.66 0.21 5.97
C ALA A 66 -9.05 -0.96 6.75
N HIS A 67 -7.80 -1.30 6.41
CA HIS A 67 -6.93 -2.14 7.22
C HIS A 67 -5.88 -1.25 7.88
N ARG A 68 -6.02 -1.06 9.19
CA ARG A 68 -5.08 -0.31 10.01
C ARG A 68 -3.87 -1.17 10.31
N MET A 69 -2.70 -0.67 9.94
CA MET A 69 -1.42 -1.26 10.36
C MET A 69 -0.76 -0.32 11.36
N SER A 70 -0.33 -0.86 12.51
CA SER A 70 0.33 -0.08 13.58
C SER A 70 1.60 -0.77 14.04
N GLY A 71 2.69 -0.02 14.15
CA GLY A 71 4.00 -0.52 14.57
C GLY A 71 5.02 0.62 14.66
N CYS A 72 6.03 0.47 15.53
CA CYS A 72 7.14 1.42 15.66
C CYS A 72 6.70 2.89 15.86
N GLY A 73 5.63 3.11 16.64
CA GLY A 73 5.10 4.45 16.91
C GLY A 73 4.29 5.08 15.76
N ARG A 74 4.12 4.36 14.64
CA ARG A 74 3.37 4.81 13.47
C ARG A 74 2.09 4.00 13.30
N ARG A 75 1.10 4.63 12.66
CA ARG A 75 -0.19 4.02 12.34
C ARG A 75 -0.67 4.58 11.01
N VAL A 76 -1.01 3.69 10.09
CA VAL A 76 -1.53 4.06 8.77
C VAL A 76 -2.71 3.15 8.43
N ASP A 77 -3.75 3.76 7.90
CA ASP A 77 -4.91 3.05 7.39
C ASP A 77 -4.70 2.81 5.89
N TYR A 78 -4.80 1.55 5.47
CA TYR A 78 -4.63 1.13 4.08
C TYR A 78 -5.94 0.63 3.50
N PHE A 79 -6.09 0.80 2.19
CA PHE A 79 -7.24 0.37 1.45
C PHE A 79 -6.80 -0.45 0.23
N LEU A 80 -7.49 -1.55 -0.06
CA LEU A 80 -7.27 -2.30 -1.28
C LEU A 80 -8.01 -1.63 -2.43
N ALA A 81 -7.28 -1.10 -3.40
CA ALA A 81 -7.82 -0.49 -4.60
C ALA A 81 -7.78 -1.49 -5.75
N CYS A 82 -8.94 -1.90 -6.27
CA CYS A 82 -8.98 -2.81 -7.43
C CYS A 82 -9.47 -2.08 -8.68
N THR A 83 -8.59 -2.00 -9.68
CA THR A 83 -8.90 -1.53 -11.03
C THR A 83 -8.74 -2.71 -12.02
N SER A 84 -7.73 -2.71 -12.89
CA SER A 84 -7.27 -3.90 -13.63
C SER A 84 -6.43 -4.83 -12.73
N THR A 85 -5.75 -4.26 -11.75
CA THR A 85 -5.02 -4.96 -10.68
C THR A 85 -5.50 -4.46 -9.31
N CYS A 86 -5.26 -5.24 -8.27
CA CYS A 86 -5.53 -4.84 -6.89
C CYS A 86 -4.23 -4.45 -6.20
N GLU A 87 -4.17 -3.24 -5.63
CA GLU A 87 -2.99 -2.72 -4.93
C GLU A 87 -3.38 -2.06 -3.61
N TRP A 88 -2.52 -2.18 -2.59
CA TRP A 88 -2.71 -1.54 -1.31
C TRP A 88 -2.24 -0.09 -1.36
N LEU A 89 -3.13 0.84 -1.04
CA LEU A 89 -2.82 2.27 -0.98
C LEU A 89 -3.10 2.82 0.41
N PRO A 90 -2.26 3.73 0.92
CA PRO A 90 -2.56 4.44 2.16
C PRO A 90 -3.79 5.34 1.95
N ALA A 91 -4.54 5.61 3.02
CA ALA A 91 -5.64 6.57 2.99
C ALA A 91 -5.13 7.96 2.52
N PRO A 92 -5.84 8.68 1.63
CA PRO A 92 -5.42 9.99 1.11
C PRO A 92 -5.66 11.12 2.11
N LEU A 93 -5.23 10.94 3.36
CA LEU A 93 -5.54 11.84 4.48
C LEU A 93 -4.96 13.25 4.27
N GLU A 94 -3.68 13.36 3.93
CA GLU A 94 -3.02 14.66 3.75
C GLU A 94 -3.59 15.43 2.54
N ALA A 95 -3.82 14.74 1.43
CA ALA A 95 -4.45 15.34 0.25
C ALA A 95 -5.87 15.82 0.55
N ALA A 96 -6.64 15.04 1.31
CA ALA A 96 -8.00 15.41 1.70
C ALA A 96 -8.01 16.58 2.69
N ALA A 97 -7.12 16.57 3.68
CA ALA A 97 -6.91 17.65 4.63
C ALA A 97 -6.59 18.98 3.92
N PHE A 98 -5.66 18.93 2.96
CA PHE A 98 -5.31 20.09 2.14
C PHE A 98 -6.51 20.60 1.33
N THR A 99 -7.19 19.74 0.58
CA THR A 99 -8.31 20.16 -0.28
C THR A 99 -9.52 20.66 0.51
N LEU A 100 -9.81 20.07 1.66
CA LEU A 100 -10.92 20.47 2.53
C LEU A 100 -10.56 21.62 3.48
N GLY A 101 -9.29 22.02 3.53
CA GLY A 101 -8.81 23.15 4.32
C GLY A 101 -8.84 22.92 5.83
N CYS A 102 -8.52 21.70 6.28
CA CYS A 102 -8.48 21.42 7.72
C CYS A 102 -7.51 20.31 8.12
N SER A 103 -7.40 20.04 9.42
CA SER A 103 -6.35 19.16 9.95
C SER A 103 -6.62 17.68 9.65
N VAL A 104 -5.54 16.89 9.56
CA VAL A 104 -5.62 15.46 9.23
C VAL A 104 -6.47 14.68 10.23
N ASP A 105 -6.45 15.03 11.52
CA ASP A 105 -7.26 14.41 12.57
C ASP A 105 -8.76 14.67 12.41
N GLN A 106 -9.16 15.65 11.59
CA GLN A 106 -10.55 15.95 11.27
C GLN A 106 -11.03 15.25 9.99
N ILE A 107 -10.18 14.47 9.32
CA ILE A 107 -10.51 13.75 8.10
C ILE A 107 -10.92 12.32 8.42
N ALA A 108 -12.11 11.94 7.97
CA ALA A 108 -12.57 10.56 7.94
C ALA A 108 -12.58 10.06 6.49
N VAL A 109 -11.94 8.91 6.24
CA VAL A 109 -11.93 8.25 4.92
C VAL A 109 -12.71 6.94 5.00
N ARG A 110 -13.49 6.65 3.96
CA ARG A 110 -14.22 5.40 3.81
C ARG A 110 -14.20 4.86 2.39
N GLN A 111 -14.34 3.54 2.28
CA GLN A 111 -14.57 2.87 1.01
C GLN A 111 -15.96 3.20 0.46
N LEU A 112 -16.02 3.56 -0.83
CA LEU A 112 -17.27 3.77 -1.57
C LEU A 112 -17.50 2.66 -2.60
N SER A 113 -16.45 2.27 -3.31
CA SER A 113 -16.36 1.12 -4.22
C SER A 113 -14.94 0.56 -4.18
N ASP A 114 -14.63 -0.48 -4.94
CA ASP A 114 -13.28 -1.07 -4.95
C ASP A 114 -12.21 -0.06 -5.38
N ASP A 115 -12.52 0.83 -6.32
CA ASP A 115 -11.64 1.84 -6.89
C ASP A 115 -11.86 3.27 -6.35
N ARG A 116 -12.82 3.49 -5.44
CA ARG A 116 -13.14 4.84 -4.92
C ARG A 116 -13.10 4.95 -3.42
N ARG A 117 -12.60 6.08 -2.93
CA ARG A 117 -12.62 6.46 -1.51
C ARG A 117 -13.27 7.82 -1.33
N GLY A 118 -14.13 7.92 -0.34
CA GLY A 118 -14.72 9.19 0.08
C GLY A 118 -13.95 9.70 1.29
N ALA A 119 -13.60 10.98 1.29
CA ALA A 119 -13.10 11.67 2.47
C ALA A 119 -14.07 12.79 2.87
N THR A 120 -14.30 12.91 4.17
CA THR A 120 -15.17 13.94 4.76
C THR A 120 -14.45 14.64 5.89
N GLY A 121 -14.66 15.94 6.02
CA GLY A 121 -14.09 16.77 7.07
C GLY A 121 -14.54 18.21 6.90
N CYS A 122 -14.71 18.92 8.01
CA CYS A 122 -14.83 20.39 8.01
C CYS A 122 -16.00 20.92 7.18
N GLY A 123 -17.11 20.18 7.20
CA GLY A 123 -18.33 20.48 6.45
C GLY A 123 -18.27 20.12 4.95
N GLY A 124 -17.12 19.65 4.47
CA GLY A 124 -16.90 19.27 3.08
C GLY A 124 -16.77 17.76 2.87
N ARG A 125 -16.79 17.38 1.58
CA ARG A 125 -16.56 16.01 1.11
C ARG A 125 -15.83 16.02 -0.22
N ILE A 126 -15.03 15.00 -0.44
CA ILE A 126 -14.28 14.77 -1.67
C ILE A 126 -14.24 13.28 -1.97
N THR A 127 -14.20 12.93 -3.25
CA THR A 127 -14.02 11.55 -3.70
C THR A 127 -12.67 11.42 -4.39
N TYR A 128 -11.99 10.32 -4.13
CA TYR A 128 -10.76 9.91 -4.80
C TYR A 128 -11.02 8.66 -5.64
N LEU A 129 -10.38 8.60 -6.81
CA LEU A 129 -10.33 7.46 -7.70
C LEU A 129 -8.91 6.85 -7.62
N ALA A 130 -8.82 5.54 -7.55
CA ALA A 130 -7.56 4.84 -7.75
C ALA A 130 -7.21 4.85 -9.24
N ILE A 131 -6.02 5.33 -9.56
CA ILE A 131 -5.49 5.31 -10.93
C ILE A 131 -4.16 4.59 -10.87
N CYS A 132 -4.03 3.57 -11.71
CA CYS A 132 -2.83 2.74 -11.82
C CYS A 132 -2.18 3.00 -13.17
N ASP A 133 -0.88 3.27 -13.16
CA ASP A 133 -0.03 3.18 -14.35
C ASP A 133 0.62 1.79 -14.44
N MET A 134 1.63 1.62 -15.29
CA MET A 134 2.30 0.31 -15.43
C MET A 134 3.13 -0.10 -14.20
N ALA A 135 3.40 0.83 -13.27
CA ALA A 135 4.32 0.62 -12.15
C ALA A 135 3.63 0.70 -10.78
N THR A 136 2.68 1.62 -10.60
CA THR A 136 2.07 1.91 -9.29
C THR A 136 0.65 2.44 -9.39
N CYS A 137 -0.14 2.24 -8.34
CA CYS A 137 -1.42 2.91 -8.15
C CYS A 137 -1.31 4.15 -7.26
N SER A 138 -2.22 5.11 -7.44
CA SER A 138 -2.32 6.30 -6.59
C SER A 138 -3.77 6.78 -6.46
N TRP A 139 -4.07 7.50 -5.38
CA TRP A 139 -5.33 8.20 -5.21
C TRP A 139 -5.31 9.55 -5.91
N VAL A 140 -6.26 9.77 -6.80
CA VAL A 140 -6.42 11.04 -7.52
C VAL A 140 -7.81 11.60 -7.26
N GLN A 141 -7.90 12.89 -6.95
CA GLN A 141 -9.19 13.54 -6.72
C GLN A 141 -10.10 13.41 -7.94
N GLU A 142 -11.31 12.90 -7.72
CA GLU A 142 -12.34 12.81 -8.76
C GLU A 142 -12.71 14.23 -9.23
N GLY A 143 -12.70 14.43 -10.54
CA GLY A 143 -12.94 15.74 -11.16
C GLY A 143 -11.67 16.57 -11.42
N SER A 144 -10.49 16.10 -11.00
CA SER A 144 -9.21 16.67 -11.47
C SER A 144 -8.98 16.38 -12.96
N THR A 145 -8.06 17.12 -13.59
CA THR A 145 -7.63 16.89 -14.97
C THR A 145 -7.09 15.47 -15.14
N ALA A 146 -6.20 15.03 -14.24
CA ALA A 146 -5.65 13.68 -14.23
C ALA A 146 -6.76 12.60 -14.17
N ALA A 147 -7.72 12.74 -13.25
CA ALA A 147 -8.84 11.80 -13.17
C ALA A 147 -9.77 11.82 -14.40
N THR A 148 -9.79 12.92 -15.14
CA THR A 148 -10.56 13.05 -16.38
C THR A 148 -9.84 12.36 -17.54
N GLU A 149 -8.53 12.57 -17.66
CA GLU A 149 -7.70 11.94 -18.69
C GLU A 149 -7.66 10.42 -18.55
N SER A 150 -7.45 9.91 -17.34
CA SER A 150 -7.43 8.46 -17.10
C SER A 150 -8.78 7.79 -17.40
N ARG A 151 -9.90 8.46 -17.10
CA ARG A 151 -11.24 7.95 -17.48
C ARG A 151 -11.42 7.89 -18.99
N ARG A 152 -11.03 8.95 -19.70
CA ARG A 152 -11.08 8.98 -21.17
C ARG A 152 -10.22 7.87 -21.79
N ALA A 153 -9.01 7.65 -21.27
CA ALA A 153 -8.13 6.58 -21.74
C ALA A 153 -8.77 5.20 -21.52
N ALA A 154 -9.34 4.95 -20.35
CA ALA A 154 -10.02 3.69 -20.04
C ALA A 154 -11.25 3.44 -20.94
N GLU A 155 -12.03 4.48 -21.23
CA GLU A 155 -13.17 4.40 -22.15
C GLU A 155 -12.73 4.11 -23.60
N GLN A 156 -11.69 4.78 -24.08
CA GLN A 156 -11.14 4.55 -25.41
C GLN A 156 -10.64 3.11 -25.56
N GLN A 157 -9.95 2.58 -24.55
CA GLN A 157 -9.45 1.20 -24.60
C GLN A 157 -10.58 0.17 -24.62
N ARG A 158 -11.70 0.43 -23.92
CA ARG A 158 -12.91 -0.43 -23.99
C ARG A 158 -13.61 -0.41 -25.34
N GLN A 159 -13.44 0.64 -26.15
CA GLN A 159 -14.03 0.72 -27.50
C GLN A 159 -13.19 -0.02 -28.55
N LEU A 160 -11.95 -0.37 -28.23
CA LEU A 160 -11.03 -1.07 -29.13
C LEU A 160 -11.10 -2.60 -29.02
N TYR A 161 -11.88 -3.13 -28.07
CA TYR A 161 -12.08 -4.56 -27.81
C TYR A 161 -13.57 -4.88 -27.70
#